data_AF-A0A2V5KW94-F1
#
_entry.id   AF-A0A2V5KW94-F1
#
_cell.length_a   1.000
_cell.length_b   1.000
_cell.length_c   1.000
_cell.angle_alpha   90.00
_cell.angle_beta   90.00
_cell.angle_gamma   90.00
#
_symmetry.space_group_name_H-M   'P 1'
#
loop_
_entity.id
_entity.type
_entity.pdbx_description
1 polymer ?
#
loop_
_entity_poly.entity_id
_entity_poly.type
_entity_poly.pdbx_seq_one_letter_code
_entity_poly.pdbx_strand_id
1 'polypeptide(L)'
;MSRRLTLLLAISVVYFMVMFFGHLPDHLILFPTKAPIDTGGAVRKTVPFKNGELEMWTAKSRRAQQQGRADIFILRFYGNADR
;
A
#
# COMPACT_ATOMS: atom_id res chain seq x y z
N MET A 1 -6.35 38.82 17.88
CA MET A 1 -5.59 37.96 16.94
C MET A 1 -5.56 38.65 15.58
N SER A 2 -4.40 38.88 14.97
CA SER A 2 -4.30 39.67 13.73
C SER A 2 -4.86 38.90 12.53
N ARG A 3 -5.57 39.58 11.62
CA ARG A 3 -6.19 38.95 10.43
C ARG A 3 -5.19 38.13 9.59
N ARG A 4 -3.93 38.59 9.54
CA ARG A 4 -2.83 37.91 8.86
C ARG A 4 -2.46 36.58 9.53
N LEU A 5 -2.41 36.54 10.87
CA LEU A 5 -2.10 35.32 11.62
C LEU A 5 -3.20 34.27 11.42
N THR A 6 -4.48 34.68 11.45
CA THR A 6 -5.60 33.78 11.19
C THR A 6 -5.56 33.20 9.78
N LEU A 7 -5.21 34.02 8.78
CA LEU A 7 -5.04 33.57 7.39
C LEU A 7 -3.91 32.55 7.23
N LEU A 8 -2.74 32.82 7.82
CA LEU A 8 -1.61 31.88 7.78
C LEU A 8 -1.96 30.57 8.45
N LEU A 9 -2.62 30.63 9.61
CA LEU A 9 -3.05 29.44 10.33
C LEU A 9 -4.06 28.62 9.52
N ALA A 10 -5.02 29.28 8.86
CA ALA A 10 -5.98 28.62 7.99
C ALA A 10 -5.30 27.92 6.80
N ILE A 11 -4.32 28.58 6.16
CA ILE A 11 -3.56 28.00 5.04
C ILE A 11 -2.77 26.77 5.53
N SER A 12 -2.09 26.86 6.67
CA SER A 12 -1.34 25.74 7.24
C SER A 12 -2.26 24.56 7.55
N VAL A 13 -3.43 24.81 8.14
CA VAL A 13 -4.41 23.77 8.44
C VAL A 13 -4.88 23.09 7.16
N VAL A 14 -5.25 23.85 6.13
CA VAL A 14 -5.68 23.29 4.84
C VAL A 14 -4.57 22.47 4.19
N TYR A 15 -3.32 22.96 4.22
CA TYR A 15 -2.17 22.24 3.68
C TYR A 15 -1.98 20.86 4.35
N PHE A 16 -1.95 20.83 5.68
CA PHE A 16 -1.82 19.56 6.41
C PHE A 16 -3.03 18.66 6.20
N MET A 17 -4.23 19.23 6.13
CA MET A 17 -5.45 18.47 5.86
C MET A 17 -5.34 17.77 4.49
N VAL A 18 -4.98 18.48 3.43
CA VAL A 18 -4.78 17.86 2.10
C VAL A 18 -3.69 16.79 2.13
N MET A 19 -2.57 17.05 2.82
CA MET A 19 -1.45 16.09 2.91
C MET A 19 -1.84 14.77 3.59
N PHE A 20 -2.53 14.83 4.73
CA PHE A 20 -2.89 13.64 5.50
C PHE A 20 -4.10 12.90 4.91
N PHE A 21 -5.15 13.62 4.49
CA PHE A 21 -6.34 13.00 3.92
C PHE A 21 -6.12 12.50 2.48
N GLY A 22 -5.15 13.06 1.76
CA GLY A 22 -4.73 12.57 0.45
C GLY A 22 -3.77 11.38 0.49
N HIS A 23 -3.43 10.86 1.68
CA HIS A 23 -2.47 9.75 1.86
C HIS A 23 -1.10 9.96 1.19
N LEU A 24 -0.69 11.21 0.90
CA LEU A 24 0.57 11.51 0.22
C LEU A 24 1.81 10.93 0.94
N PRO A 25 1.93 10.98 2.28
CA PRO A 25 3.07 10.38 2.98
C PRO A 25 3.16 8.86 2.79
N ASP A 26 2.01 8.19 2.73
CA ASP A 26 1.89 6.74 2.54
C ASP A 26 2.32 6.35 1.12
N HIS A 27 2.00 7.18 0.11
CA HIS A 27 2.44 6.98 -1.27
C HIS A 27 3.93 7.25 -1.52
N LEU A 28 4.56 8.14 -0.77
CA LEU A 28 5.92 8.60 -1.07
C LEU A 28 7.02 7.86 -0.32
N ILE A 29 6.76 7.30 0.87
CA ILE A 29 7.85 6.93 1.79
C ILE A 29 7.67 5.57 2.49
N LEU A 30 6.46 5.06 2.67
CA LEU A 30 6.22 3.95 3.62
C LEU A 30 5.56 2.73 2.96
N PHE A 31 6.38 1.74 2.66
CA PHE A 31 5.92 0.36 2.68
C PHE A 31 5.97 -0.16 4.13
N PRO A 32 4.94 -0.89 4.61
CA PRO A 32 3.69 -1.23 3.91
C PRO A 32 2.68 -0.07 3.92
N THR A 33 2.08 0.19 2.75
CA THR A 33 1.00 1.18 2.59
C THR A 33 -0.26 0.76 3.35
N LYS A 34 -0.90 1.73 4.02
CA LYS A 34 -2.23 1.57 4.63
C LYS A 34 -3.36 1.97 3.69
N ALA A 35 -3.06 2.61 2.56
CA ALA A 35 -4.04 2.96 1.56
C ALA A 35 -4.66 1.70 0.89
N PRO A 36 -5.91 1.78 0.43
CA PRO A 36 -6.48 0.74 -0.41
C PRO A 36 -5.63 0.59 -1.68
N ILE A 37 -5.10 -0.61 -1.91
CA ILE A 37 -4.45 -0.96 -3.16
C ILE A 37 -5.51 -1.60 -4.06
N ASP A 38 -5.67 -1.12 -5.30
CA ASP A 38 -6.42 -1.88 -6.29
C ASP A 38 -5.61 -3.13 -6.66
N THR A 39 -6.12 -4.27 -6.25
CA THR A 39 -5.41 -5.53 -6.30
C THR A 39 -5.67 -6.28 -7.62
N GLY A 40 -6.53 -5.76 -8.50
CA GLY A 40 -6.91 -6.43 -9.74
C GLY A 40 -7.47 -7.85 -9.53
N GLY A 41 -8.01 -8.15 -8.34
CA GLY A 41 -8.48 -9.47 -7.93
C GLY A 41 -7.46 -10.33 -7.19
N ALA A 42 -6.27 -9.79 -6.87
CA ALA A 42 -5.32 -10.43 -5.97
C ALA A 42 -5.80 -10.33 -4.51
N VAL A 43 -5.67 -11.42 -3.77
CA VAL A 43 -5.96 -11.47 -2.34
C VAL A 43 -4.66 -11.29 -1.57
N ARG A 44 -4.63 -10.28 -0.69
CA ARG A 44 -3.56 -10.05 0.29
C ARG A 44 -3.76 -10.96 1.50
N LYS A 45 -2.73 -11.69 1.89
CA LYS A 45 -2.70 -12.49 3.13
C LYS A 45 -1.40 -12.28 3.85
N THR A 46 -1.48 -12.09 5.15
CA THR A 46 -0.31 -12.03 6.03
C THR A 46 -0.19 -13.36 6.75
N VAL A 47 1.00 -13.97 6.72
CA VAL A 47 1.29 -15.21 7.45
C VAL A 47 2.49 -15.00 8.37
N PRO A 48 2.51 -15.60 9.57
CA PRO A 48 3.69 -15.61 10.41
C PRO A 48 4.88 -16.22 9.66
N PHE A 49 6.04 -15.57 9.68
CA PHE A 49 7.25 -16.05 9.03
C PHE A 49 8.51 -15.61 9.77
N LYS A 50 9.27 -16.59 10.27
CA LYS A 50 10.44 -16.37 11.13
C LYS A 50 10.09 -15.45 12.32
N ASN A 51 10.80 -14.33 12.48
CA ASN A 51 10.61 -13.36 13.56
C ASN A 51 9.68 -12.20 13.16
N GLY A 52 8.87 -12.38 12.11
CA GLY A 52 7.99 -11.34 11.61
C GLY A 52 6.83 -11.90 10.80
N GLU A 53 6.33 -11.08 9.89
CA GLU A 53 5.19 -11.38 9.05
C GLU A 53 5.60 -11.38 7.58
N LEU A 54 5.13 -12.37 6.84
CA LEU A 54 5.24 -12.43 5.39
C LEU A 54 3.92 -12.04 4.76
N GLU A 55 3.96 -11.01 3.94
CA GLU A 55 2.84 -10.62 3.11
C GLU A 55 2.87 -11.38 1.78
N MET A 56 1.76 -12.07 1.49
CA MET A 56 1.55 -12.83 0.27
C MET A 56 0.39 -12.24 -0.52
N TRP A 57 0.62 -12.05 -1.82
CA TRP A 57 -0.38 -11.60 -2.78
C TRP A 57 -0.68 -12.73 -3.76
N THR A 58 -1.92 -13.21 -3.80
CA THR A 58 -2.31 -14.34 -4.67
C THR A 58 -3.40 -13.92 -5.64
N ALA A 59 -3.19 -14.12 -6.94
CA ALA A 59 -4.20 -13.93 -7.98
C ALA A 59 -4.39 -15.23 -8.77
N LYS A 60 -5.60 -15.46 -9.27
CA LYS A 60 -5.92 -16.63 -10.11
C LYS A 60 -6.41 -16.16 -11.47
N SER A 61 -5.76 -16.63 -12.54
CA SER A 61 -6.19 -16.31 -13.90
C SER A 61 -7.56 -16.94 -14.21
N ARG A 62 -8.32 -16.36 -15.13
CA ARG A 62 -9.63 -16.90 -15.55
C ARG A 62 -9.52 -18.35 -16.04
N ARG A 63 -8.48 -18.67 -16.79
CA ARG A 63 -8.23 -20.04 -17.28
C ARG A 63 -8.02 -21.02 -16.12
N ALA A 64 -7.24 -20.64 -15.12
CA ALA A 64 -7.03 -21.47 -13.94
C ALA A 64 -8.31 -21.65 -13.11
N GLN A 65 -9.21 -20.66 -13.11
CA GLN A 65 -10.53 -20.80 -12.47
C GLN A 65 -11.37 -21.84 -13.20
N GLN A 66 -11.43 -21.79 -14.53
CA GLN A 66 -12.23 -22.72 -15.36
C GLN A 66 -11.72 -24.16 -15.32
N GLN A 67 -10.41 -24.36 -15.26
CA GLN A 67 -9.80 -25.70 -15.34
C GLN A 67 -9.69 -26.40 -13.99
N GLY A 68 -10.04 -25.73 -12.88
CA GLY A 68 -9.89 -26.27 -11.52
C GLY A 68 -8.45 -26.44 -11.04
N ARG A 69 -7.46 -26.26 -11.92
CA ARG A 69 -6.03 -26.41 -11.66
C ARG A 69 -5.24 -25.18 -12.12
N ALA A 70 -4.13 -24.93 -11.47
CA ALA A 70 -3.19 -23.88 -11.83
C ALA A 70 -1.77 -24.44 -11.77
N ASP A 71 -0.97 -24.17 -12.79
CA ASP A 71 0.48 -24.33 -12.69
C ASP A 71 1.02 -23.17 -11.84
N ILE A 72 1.77 -23.50 -10.78
CA ILE A 72 2.23 -22.53 -9.79
C ILE A 72 3.64 -22.07 -10.16
N PHE A 73 3.84 -20.76 -10.27
CA PHE A 73 5.15 -20.16 -10.49
C PHE A 73 5.46 -19.21 -9.32
N ILE A 74 6.65 -19.32 -8.75
CA ILE A 74 7.12 -18.43 -7.67
C ILE A 74 8.13 -17.46 -8.27
N LEU A 75 7.80 -16.18 -8.28
CA LEU A 75 8.70 -15.11 -8.68
C LEU A 75 9.18 -14.38 -7.43
N ARG A 76 10.47 -14.47 -7.14
CA ARG A 76 11.09 -13.77 -6.01
C ARG A 76 11.69 -12.46 -6.49
N PHE A 77 11.19 -11.34 -5.97
CA PHE A 77 11.81 -10.03 -6.14
C PHE A 77 12.70 -9.76 -4.93
N TYR A 78 14.00 -9.62 -5.18
CA TYR A 78 14.93 -9.10 -4.18
C TYR A 78 14.81 -7.57 -4.24
N GLY A 79 14.46 -6.95 -3.11
CA GLY A 79 14.45 -5.49 -3.02
C GLY A 79 15.87 -4.95 -3.18
N ASN A 80 16.03 -3.71 -3.68
CA ASN A 80 17.34 -3.07 -3.82
C ASN A 80 18.10 -2.88 -2.48
N ALA A 81 17.43 -3.12 -1.34
CA ALA A 81 18.01 -3.12 0.00
C ALA A 81 18.42 -4.53 0.50
N ASP A 82 18.23 -5.57 -0.30
CA ASP A 82 18.70 -6.94 -0.01
C ASP A 82 20.11 -7.08 -0.61
N ARG A 83 21.10 -6.52 0.09
CA ARG A 83 22.55 -6.72 -0.10
C ARG A 83 23.21 -6.99 1.23
#